data_AF-A0A0E0JPZ7-F1
#
_entry.id   AF-A0A0E0JPZ7-F1
#
_cell.length_a   1.000
_cell.length_b   1.000
_cell.length_c   1.000
_cell.angle_alpha   90.00
_cell.angle_beta   90.00
_cell.angle_gamma   90.00
#
_symmetry.space_group_name_H-M   'P 1'
#
loop_
_entity.id
_entity.type
_entity.pdbx_description
1 polymer ?
#
loop_
_entity_poly.entity_id
_entity_poly.type
_entity_poly.pdbx_seq_one_letter_code
_entity_poly.pdbx_strand_id
1 'polypeptide(L)'
;MSPLRPPPTPRTPLGGGTTPELPPPSPHTPRPAITLTAPPSKKKRRGGAARSLRAIRAVRALFRSLPILAPACRFHGVIRAPGGASRMHDGHVSGASRTTGTLFGYRKARVTLAVQETPGSVPILLLELAMQTGRFMQEMGAEHLRVALECEKKPPGAGAGIGRTRLLDEPLWTAYVNGRKIGYAMRREPTEGDLTVMQLLRTVSVGAGVLPTDVMGGDAGAEVQDAGDLAYMRARFDRVVGSRDSESFYMLNPDGNNGPELSIFFIRI
;
A
#
# COMPACT_ATOMS: atom_id res chain seq x y z
N MET A 1 63.66 43.10 -62.31
CA MET A 1 62.45 42.24 -62.36
C MET A 1 62.90 40.80 -62.47
N SER A 2 62.82 40.06 -61.37
CA SER A 2 63.02 38.60 -61.34
C SER A 2 62.06 38.01 -60.31
N PRO A 3 61.32 36.95 -60.66
CA PRO A 3 60.17 36.49 -59.88
C PRO A 3 60.57 35.66 -58.65
N LEU A 4 59.71 35.76 -57.63
CA LEU A 4 59.78 35.12 -56.33
C LEU A 4 59.75 33.58 -56.45
N ARG A 5 60.68 32.92 -55.77
CA ARG A 5 60.77 31.46 -55.64
C ARG A 5 59.87 31.02 -54.48
N PRO A 6 58.89 30.12 -54.67
CA PRO A 6 58.06 29.65 -53.56
C PRO A 6 58.84 28.69 -52.64
N PRO A 7 58.63 28.74 -51.32
CA PRO A 7 59.24 27.80 -50.38
C PRO A 7 58.62 26.40 -50.49
N PRO A 8 59.38 25.33 -50.18
CA PRO A 8 58.93 23.96 -50.28
C PRO A 8 57.86 23.60 -49.25
N THR A 9 56.90 22.78 -49.67
CA THR A 9 55.84 22.20 -48.84
C THR A 9 56.42 21.24 -47.78
N PRO A 10 56.00 21.32 -46.51
CA PRO A 10 56.31 20.29 -45.53
C PRO A 10 55.43 19.05 -45.77
N ARG A 11 56.08 17.88 -45.76
CA ARG A 11 55.46 16.56 -45.85
C ARG A 11 54.65 16.25 -44.59
N THR A 12 53.43 15.77 -44.77
CA THR A 12 52.57 15.19 -43.73
C THR A 12 53.23 13.94 -43.14
N PRO A 13 53.47 13.84 -41.82
CA PRO A 13 53.68 12.56 -41.18
C PRO A 13 52.32 11.87 -41.00
N LEU A 14 52.20 10.63 -41.48
CA LEU A 14 51.16 9.69 -41.05
C LEU A 14 51.40 9.36 -39.57
N GLY A 15 50.85 10.19 -38.68
CA GLY A 15 50.79 9.92 -37.25
C GLY A 15 49.61 9.00 -36.95
N GLY A 16 49.91 7.79 -36.48
CA GLY A 16 48.92 6.89 -35.89
C GLY A 16 48.25 7.55 -34.69
N GLY A 17 46.99 7.94 -34.87
CA GLY A 17 46.12 8.42 -33.81
C GLY A 17 45.29 7.28 -33.26
N THR A 18 45.72 6.77 -32.11
CA THR A 18 44.97 5.85 -31.24
C THR A 18 43.58 6.43 -31.00
N THR A 19 42.55 5.68 -31.36
CA THR A 19 41.16 5.93 -30.93
C THR A 19 41.15 6.00 -29.39
N PRO A 20 40.55 7.03 -28.77
CA PRO A 20 40.30 6.99 -27.33
C PRO A 20 39.28 5.90 -27.05
N GLU A 21 39.75 4.81 -26.45
CA GLU A 21 38.94 3.72 -25.94
C GLU A 21 38.02 4.27 -24.85
N LEU A 22 36.72 4.31 -25.15
CA LEU A 22 35.68 4.64 -24.18
C LEU A 22 35.79 3.68 -22.99
N PRO A 23 35.68 4.18 -21.74
CA PRO A 23 35.69 3.30 -20.58
C PRO A 23 34.53 2.29 -20.69
N PRO A 24 34.74 1.03 -20.28
CA PRO A 24 33.70 0.01 -20.36
C PRO A 24 32.48 0.47 -19.56
N PRO A 25 31.25 0.22 -20.07
CA PRO A 25 30.04 0.53 -19.33
C PRO A 25 30.06 -0.23 -18.00
N SER A 26 29.88 0.51 -16.91
CA SER A 26 29.77 -0.04 -15.57
C SER A 26 28.76 -1.18 -15.55
N PRO A 27 29.02 -2.30 -14.85
CA PRO A 27 28.08 -3.42 -14.81
C PRO A 27 26.79 -2.97 -14.14
N HIS A 28 25.75 -2.71 -14.94
CA HIS A 28 24.41 -2.46 -14.44
C HIS A 28 23.97 -3.69 -13.65
N THR A 29 23.71 -3.51 -12.35
CA THR A 29 23.10 -4.54 -11.52
C THR A 29 21.74 -4.90 -12.15
N PRO A 30 21.50 -6.16 -12.52
CA PRO A 30 20.27 -6.54 -13.21
C PRO A 30 19.08 -6.31 -12.27
N ARG A 31 18.07 -5.60 -12.78
CA ARG A 31 16.82 -5.33 -12.08
C ARG A 31 16.19 -6.65 -11.60
N PRO A 32 15.69 -6.73 -10.36
CA PRO A 32 15.09 -7.95 -9.86
C PRO A 32 13.85 -8.32 -10.67
N ALA A 33 13.76 -9.59 -11.10
CA ALA A 33 12.58 -10.11 -11.78
C ALA A 33 11.34 -10.06 -10.86
N ILE A 34 10.22 -9.55 -11.37
CA ILE A 34 8.96 -9.48 -10.61
C ILE A 34 8.37 -10.89 -10.51
N THR A 35 8.31 -11.40 -9.27
CA THR A 35 7.82 -12.74 -8.92
C THR A 35 6.60 -12.68 -7.98
N LEU A 36 5.96 -11.51 -7.91
CA LEU A 36 4.81 -11.27 -7.04
C LEU A 36 3.61 -12.10 -7.51
N THR A 37 2.96 -12.77 -6.56
CA THR A 37 1.78 -13.59 -6.88
C THR A 37 0.55 -12.72 -6.99
N ALA A 38 -0.40 -13.09 -7.86
CA ALA A 38 -1.73 -12.50 -7.82
C ALA A 38 -2.35 -12.67 -6.41
N PRO A 39 -3.23 -11.76 -5.96
CA PRO A 39 -3.92 -11.93 -4.69
C PRO A 39 -4.76 -13.21 -4.79
N PRO A 40 -4.80 -14.09 -3.78
CA PRO A 40 -5.68 -15.25 -3.79
C PRO A 40 -7.14 -14.81 -3.97
N SER A 41 -7.65 -14.92 -5.20
CA SER A 41 -9.07 -14.73 -5.47
C SER A 41 -9.85 -15.73 -4.61
N LYS A 42 -10.74 -15.24 -3.75
CA LYS A 42 -11.71 -16.10 -3.06
C LYS A 42 -12.58 -16.75 -4.13
N LYS A 43 -12.20 -17.96 -4.56
CA LYS A 43 -12.88 -18.75 -5.59
C LYS A 43 -14.25 -19.11 -5.04
N LYS A 44 -15.27 -18.32 -5.39
CA LYS A 44 -16.67 -18.65 -5.17
C LYS A 44 -16.94 -19.95 -5.93
N ARG A 45 -17.10 -21.07 -5.21
CA ARG A 45 -17.51 -22.36 -5.80
C ARG A 45 -18.87 -22.17 -6.46
N ARG A 46 -18.88 -21.82 -7.75
CA ARG A 46 -20.05 -21.93 -8.63
C ARG A 46 -20.14 -23.39 -9.05
N GLY A 47 -20.74 -24.21 -8.20
CA GLY A 47 -21.30 -25.49 -8.61
C GLY A 47 -22.70 -25.22 -9.16
N GLY A 48 -22.87 -25.39 -10.47
CA GLY A 48 -24.18 -25.30 -11.11
C GLY A 48 -24.99 -26.58 -10.88
N ALA A 49 -26.27 -26.41 -10.58
CA ALA A 49 -27.33 -27.31 -10.99
C ALA A 49 -28.64 -26.51 -11.03
N ALA A 50 -29.04 -26.12 -12.24
CA ALA A 50 -30.39 -25.67 -12.50
C ALA A 50 -31.33 -26.86 -12.33
N ARG A 51 -32.20 -26.82 -11.32
CA ARG A 51 -33.46 -27.58 -11.33
C ARG A 51 -34.59 -26.69 -10.81
N SER A 52 -35.42 -26.29 -11.76
CA SER A 52 -36.76 -25.77 -11.55
C SER A 52 -37.59 -26.82 -10.81
N LEU A 53 -38.19 -26.48 -9.67
CA LEU A 53 -39.45 -27.06 -9.23
C LEU A 53 -40.28 -25.99 -8.50
N ARG A 54 -41.48 -25.77 -9.02
CA ARG A 54 -42.54 -24.91 -8.48
C ARG A 54 -43.24 -25.62 -7.31
N ALA A 55 -43.86 -24.82 -6.44
CA ALA A 55 -44.75 -25.16 -5.32
C ALA A 55 -44.02 -25.78 -4.09
N ILE A 56 -44.25 -25.32 -2.86
CA ILE A 56 -45.52 -25.41 -2.12
C ILE A 56 -45.71 -24.21 -1.16
N ARG A 57 -46.97 -23.82 -0.97
CA ARG A 57 -47.49 -22.80 -0.04
C ARG A 57 -47.66 -23.32 1.39
N ALA A 58 -47.49 -22.39 2.33
CA ALA A 58 -48.24 -22.16 3.57
C ALA A 58 -47.99 -23.00 4.84
N VAL A 59 -48.37 -22.36 5.96
CA VAL A 59 -48.47 -22.81 7.37
C VAL A 59 -47.22 -22.42 8.19
N ARG A 60 -47.26 -21.60 9.26
CA ARG A 60 -48.34 -21.07 10.11
C ARG A 60 -47.86 -19.83 10.87
N ALA A 61 -48.76 -18.89 11.07
CA ALA A 61 -48.68 -17.85 12.09
C ALA A 61 -48.70 -18.46 13.50
N LEU A 62 -48.09 -17.74 14.45
CA LEU A 62 -48.52 -17.47 15.83
C LEU A 62 -47.26 -17.24 16.66
N PHE A 63 -47.00 -16.00 17.08
CA PHE A 63 -46.67 -15.64 18.47
C PHE A 63 -46.72 -14.11 18.55
N ARG A 64 -47.95 -13.61 18.71
CA ARG A 64 -48.20 -12.33 19.37
C ARG A 64 -48.46 -12.64 20.84
N SER A 65 -47.55 -12.25 21.72
CA SER A 65 -47.81 -11.98 23.13
C SER A 65 -46.61 -11.25 23.77
N LEU A 66 -46.73 -9.91 23.88
CA LEU A 66 -46.32 -8.93 24.93
C LEU A 66 -45.10 -9.22 25.87
N PRO A 67 -44.57 -8.25 26.66
CA PRO A 67 -44.23 -6.82 26.48
C PRO A 67 -42.77 -6.48 26.96
N ILE A 68 -42.36 -5.21 26.79
CA ILE A 68 -41.31 -4.42 27.52
C ILE A 68 -40.18 -5.18 28.26
N LEU A 69 -38.93 -5.04 27.80
CA LEU A 69 -37.74 -4.74 28.64
C LEU A 69 -36.51 -4.47 27.74
N ALA A 70 -35.84 -3.32 27.93
CA ALA A 70 -34.54 -3.05 27.33
C ALA A 70 -33.45 -3.89 28.01
N PRO A 71 -32.41 -4.36 27.30
CA PRO A 71 -31.15 -4.74 27.93
C PRO A 71 -30.09 -3.69 27.65
N ALA A 72 -29.67 -3.02 28.72
CA ALA A 72 -28.36 -2.41 28.81
C ALA A 72 -27.30 -3.53 28.79
N CYS A 73 -26.45 -3.58 27.76
CA CYS A 73 -25.24 -4.38 27.82
C CYS A 73 -24.22 -3.65 28.70
N ARG A 74 -24.28 -3.92 30.00
CA ARG A 74 -23.21 -3.61 30.95
C ARG A 74 -21.96 -4.40 30.53
N PHE A 75 -20.85 -3.68 30.34
CA PHE A 75 -19.52 -4.25 30.26
C PHE A 75 -19.26 -5.05 31.55
N HIS A 76 -19.22 -6.38 31.45
CA HIS A 76 -18.79 -7.21 32.57
C HIS A 76 -17.28 -7.36 32.51
N GLY A 77 -16.68 -6.99 33.63
CA GLY A 77 -15.27 -7.06 33.88
C GLY A 77 -14.72 -8.47 33.68
N VAL A 78 -13.43 -8.45 33.36
CA VAL A 78 -12.49 -9.55 33.36
C VAL A 78 -12.68 -10.41 34.62
N ILE A 79 -13.26 -11.60 34.47
CA ILE A 79 -13.07 -12.68 35.43
C ILE A 79 -11.86 -13.48 34.98
N ARG A 80 -10.78 -13.36 35.77
CA ARG A 80 -9.54 -14.12 35.67
C ARG A 80 -9.83 -15.56 36.12
N ALA A 81 -9.74 -16.53 35.21
CA ALA A 81 -9.62 -17.94 35.55
C ALA A 81 -8.12 -18.28 35.74
N PRO A 82 -7.71 -18.99 36.81
CA PRO A 82 -6.33 -19.42 36.98
C PRO A 82 -6.12 -20.77 36.29
N GLY A 83 -5.08 -20.88 35.46
CA GLY A 83 -4.64 -22.16 34.90
C GLY A 83 -4.94 -22.35 33.41
N GLY A 84 -4.17 -21.67 32.58
CA GLY A 84 -4.10 -21.94 31.14
C GLY A 84 -2.89 -21.21 30.57
N ALA A 85 -1.95 -21.96 30.01
CA ALA A 85 -0.70 -21.46 29.46
C ALA A 85 -0.93 -20.20 28.60
N SER A 86 -0.23 -19.12 28.96
CA SER A 86 -0.26 -17.83 28.27
C SER A 86 0.18 -17.98 26.81
N ARG A 87 -0.78 -18.26 25.91
CA ARG A 87 -0.64 -17.87 24.51
C ARG A 87 -0.57 -16.35 24.52
N MET A 88 0.59 -15.81 24.21
CA MET A 88 0.79 -14.37 24.11
C MET A 88 -0.33 -13.79 23.24
N HIS A 89 -1.06 -12.83 23.79
CA HIS A 89 -2.14 -12.15 23.10
C HIS A 89 -1.49 -11.34 21.98
N ASP A 90 -1.45 -11.88 20.76
CA ASP A 90 -0.76 -11.37 19.56
C ASP A 90 -1.36 -10.05 19.02
N GLY A 91 -1.93 -9.22 19.90
CA GLY A 91 -2.66 -8.00 19.55
C GLY A 91 -3.85 -8.21 18.62
N HIS A 92 -4.18 -9.45 18.27
CA HIS A 92 -5.07 -9.75 17.14
C HIS A 92 -6.53 -9.48 17.48
N VAL A 93 -7.19 -8.67 16.66
CA VAL A 93 -8.62 -8.40 16.76
C VAL A 93 -9.39 -9.62 16.26
N SER A 94 -10.21 -10.23 17.13
CA SER A 94 -11.02 -11.39 16.78
C SER A 94 -11.92 -11.11 15.57
N GLY A 95 -11.77 -11.91 14.50
CA GLY A 95 -12.51 -11.74 13.24
C GLY A 95 -11.86 -10.81 12.22
N ALA A 96 -10.74 -10.16 12.54
CA ALA A 96 -9.95 -9.42 11.58
C ALA A 96 -9.23 -10.36 10.59
N SER A 97 -9.01 -9.86 9.38
CA SER A 97 -8.13 -10.52 8.41
C SER A 97 -6.75 -9.87 8.44
N ARG A 98 -5.69 -10.66 8.38
CA ARG A 98 -4.33 -10.14 8.41
C ARG A 98 -3.88 -9.71 7.02
N THR A 99 -3.34 -8.50 6.90
CA THR A 99 -2.79 -7.93 5.67
C THR A 99 -1.39 -7.36 5.91
N THR A 100 -0.64 -7.11 4.83
CA THR A 100 0.66 -6.41 4.90
C THR A 100 0.49 -5.00 4.35
N GLY A 101 0.85 -3.99 5.15
CA GLY A 101 0.86 -2.60 4.72
C GLY A 101 2.29 -2.12 4.55
N THR A 102 2.57 -1.39 3.48
CA THR A 102 3.87 -0.77 3.21
C THR A 102 3.67 0.71 2.92
N LEU A 103 4.25 1.58 3.73
CA LEU A 103 4.36 3.02 3.48
C LEU A 103 5.74 3.28 2.88
N PHE A 104 5.80 3.91 1.70
CA PHE A 104 7.07 4.14 1.03
C PHE A 104 7.06 5.39 0.17
N GLY A 105 8.25 5.92 -0.11
CA GLY A 105 8.45 7.05 -0.99
C GLY A 105 9.77 7.76 -0.74
N TYR A 106 10.16 8.62 -1.67
CA TYR A 106 11.29 9.52 -1.47
C TYR A 106 10.97 10.56 -0.41
N ARG A 107 11.97 10.98 0.37
CA ARG A 107 11.80 11.87 1.53
C ARG A 107 11.02 13.15 1.21
N LYS A 108 11.33 13.80 0.07
CA LYS A 108 10.69 15.04 -0.39
C LYS A 108 9.43 14.80 -1.24
N ALA A 109 9.16 13.57 -1.64
CA ALA A 109 7.99 13.19 -2.44
C ALA A 109 6.81 12.76 -1.56
N ARG A 110 5.63 12.60 -2.18
CA ARG A 110 4.40 12.13 -1.54
C ARG A 110 4.54 10.69 -1.05
N VAL A 111 3.97 10.40 0.13
CA VAL A 111 3.96 9.03 0.67
C VAL A 111 2.94 8.17 -0.07
N THR A 112 3.35 6.95 -0.41
CA THR A 112 2.48 5.93 -0.98
C THR A 112 2.22 4.84 0.06
N LEU A 113 0.94 4.51 0.27
CA LEU A 113 0.50 3.34 1.04
C LEU A 113 0.14 2.21 0.07
N ALA A 114 0.85 1.09 0.17
CA ALA A 114 0.48 -0.18 -0.44
C ALA A 114 -0.14 -1.12 0.60
N VAL A 115 -1.24 -1.77 0.25
CA VAL A 115 -1.79 -2.89 1.03
C VAL A 115 -1.73 -4.15 0.18
N GLN A 116 -1.16 -5.22 0.73
CA GLN A 116 -1.08 -6.54 0.12
C GLN A 116 -1.77 -7.55 1.04
N GLU A 117 -2.37 -8.59 0.46
CA GLU A 117 -2.92 -9.70 1.27
C GLU A 117 -1.79 -10.48 1.94
N THR A 118 -0.66 -10.66 1.25
CA THR A 118 0.56 -11.26 1.79
C THR A 118 1.79 -10.47 1.33
N PRO A 119 2.94 -10.52 2.05
CA PRO A 119 4.13 -9.74 1.69
C PRO A 119 4.64 -9.93 0.25
N GLY A 120 4.34 -11.08 -0.37
CA GLY A 120 4.74 -11.43 -1.74
C GLY A 120 3.64 -11.35 -2.79
N SER A 121 2.43 -10.90 -2.45
CA SER A 121 1.38 -10.70 -3.45
C SER A 121 1.48 -9.31 -4.09
N VAL A 122 0.87 -9.10 -5.26
CA VAL A 122 0.66 -7.74 -5.77
C VAL A 122 -0.22 -6.92 -4.81
N PRO A 123 -0.08 -5.58 -4.75
CA PRO A 123 -0.94 -4.74 -3.92
C PRO A 123 -2.40 -4.82 -4.34
N ILE A 124 -3.30 -4.96 -3.37
CA ILE A 124 -4.75 -4.83 -3.56
C ILE A 124 -5.21 -3.37 -3.49
N LEU A 125 -4.36 -2.49 -2.94
CA LEU A 125 -4.59 -1.05 -2.83
C LEU A 125 -3.25 -0.32 -2.91
N LEU A 126 -3.20 0.74 -3.70
CA LEU A 126 -2.15 1.75 -3.69
C LEU A 126 -2.79 3.13 -3.57
N LEU A 127 -2.38 3.89 -2.55
CA LEU A 127 -2.85 5.24 -2.29
C LEU A 127 -1.69 6.21 -2.19
N GLU A 128 -1.75 7.29 -2.96
CA GLU A 128 -0.80 8.39 -2.88
C GLU A 128 -1.39 9.55 -2.08
N LEU A 129 -0.86 9.78 -0.88
CA LEU A 129 -1.34 10.83 0.03
C LEU A 129 -0.69 12.18 -0.33
N ALA A 130 -1.40 13.28 -0.11
CA ALA A 130 -0.86 14.63 -0.31
C ALA A 130 0.30 15.01 0.63
N MET A 131 0.57 14.19 1.64
CA MET A 131 1.64 14.38 2.61
C MET A 131 2.98 13.86 2.08
N GLN A 132 4.05 14.62 2.30
CA GLN A 132 5.41 14.16 2.01
C GLN A 132 5.82 13.00 2.91
N THR A 133 6.60 12.06 2.37
CA THR A 133 7.09 10.87 3.09
C THR A 133 7.88 11.24 4.33
N GLY A 134 8.81 12.20 4.25
CA GLY A 134 9.60 12.62 5.41
C GLY A 134 8.73 13.15 6.56
N ARG A 135 7.68 13.90 6.23
CA ARG A 135 6.71 14.40 7.22
C ARG A 135 5.86 13.28 7.80
N PHE A 136 5.37 12.38 6.97
CA PHE A 136 4.59 11.22 7.44
C PHE A 136 5.39 10.36 8.42
N MET A 137 6.64 10.05 8.07
CA MET A 137 7.53 9.26 8.93
C MET A 137 7.87 9.98 10.24
N GLN A 138 7.90 11.32 10.25
CA GLN A 138 8.06 12.10 11.47
C GLN A 138 6.83 12.03 12.38
N GLU A 139 5.62 12.16 11.82
CA GLU A 139 4.36 12.02 12.58
C GLU A 139 4.24 10.62 13.21
N MET A 140 4.80 9.61 12.54
CA MET A 140 4.85 8.23 13.01
C MET A 140 5.85 8.01 14.15
N GLY A 141 6.82 8.91 14.34
CA GLY A 141 7.69 8.90 15.52
C GLY A 141 6.99 9.38 16.80
N ALA A 142 5.77 9.93 16.69
CA ALA A 142 4.92 10.19 17.84
C ALA A 142 4.25 8.90 18.34
N GLU A 143 3.73 8.94 19.57
CA GLU A 143 3.14 7.77 20.24
C GLU A 143 2.01 7.11 19.42
N HIS A 144 1.16 7.92 18.76
CA HIS A 144 0.01 7.44 18.00
C HIS A 144 -0.22 8.24 16.70
N LEU A 145 -0.43 7.54 15.58
CA LEU A 145 -0.75 8.08 14.27
C LEU A 145 -2.08 7.52 13.76
N ARG A 146 -3.09 8.39 13.63
CA ARG A 146 -4.43 8.04 13.13
C ARG A 146 -4.68 8.69 11.78
N VAL A 147 -4.82 7.88 10.74
CA VAL A 147 -5.14 8.33 9.38
C VAL A 147 -6.61 8.04 9.11
N ALA A 148 -7.40 9.06 8.78
CA ALA A 148 -8.77 8.88 8.31
C ALA A 148 -8.87 9.28 6.84
N LEU A 149 -9.52 8.44 6.04
CA LEU A 149 -9.73 8.58 4.62
C LEU A 149 -11.25 8.59 4.38
N GLU A 150 -11.77 9.75 4.04
CA GLU A 150 -13.21 9.99 3.88
C GLU A 150 -13.55 10.19 2.40
N CYS A 151 -14.63 9.56 1.94
CA CYS A 151 -15.21 9.85 0.63
C CYS A 151 -16.73 10.02 0.75
N GLU A 152 -17.31 10.81 -0.15
CA GLU A 152 -18.76 11.05 -0.13
C GLU A 152 -19.52 9.88 -0.76
N LYS A 153 -20.66 9.57 -0.17
CA LYS A 153 -21.63 8.65 -0.73
C LYS A 153 -22.32 9.31 -1.92
N LYS A 154 -22.14 8.71 -3.10
CA LYS A 154 -22.84 9.16 -4.31
C LYS A 154 -24.36 9.01 -4.15
N PRO A 155 -25.16 10.03 -4.51
CA PRO A 155 -26.62 9.97 -4.41
C PRO A 155 -27.17 8.89 -5.36
N PRO A 156 -28.25 8.17 -4.98
CA PRO A 156 -28.88 7.19 -5.85
C PRO A 156 -29.34 7.83 -7.17
N GLY A 157 -28.91 7.29 -8.32
CA GLY A 157 -29.30 7.76 -9.65
C GLY A 157 -28.24 8.52 -10.47
N ALA A 158 -27.18 9.05 -9.86
CA ALA A 158 -26.10 9.79 -10.55
C ALA A 158 -25.09 8.93 -11.36
N GLY A 159 -25.45 7.72 -11.78
CA GLY A 159 -24.60 6.87 -12.62
C GLY A 159 -24.91 5.37 -12.53
N ALA A 160 -24.68 4.66 -13.62
CA ALA A 160 -24.80 3.21 -13.69
C ALA A 160 -23.75 2.52 -12.79
N GLY A 161 -24.05 2.37 -11.49
CA GLY A 161 -23.14 1.69 -10.55
C GLY A 161 -23.22 2.09 -9.07
N ILE A 162 -24.12 3.00 -8.68
CA ILE A 162 -24.29 3.42 -7.27
C ILE A 162 -24.77 2.22 -6.45
N GLY A 163 -23.84 1.54 -5.80
CA GLY A 163 -24.09 0.19 -5.32
C GLY A 163 -22.91 -0.77 -5.38
N ARG A 164 -21.95 -0.57 -6.31
CA ARG A 164 -21.03 -1.64 -6.71
C ARG A 164 -19.56 -1.40 -6.38
N THR A 165 -19.11 -0.15 -6.26
CA THR A 165 -17.72 0.14 -5.93
C THR A 165 -17.43 -0.28 -4.49
N ARG A 166 -16.47 -1.20 -4.31
CA ARG A 166 -16.00 -1.59 -2.97
C ARG A 166 -15.35 -0.37 -2.32
N LEU A 167 -15.38 -0.29 -1.00
CA LEU A 167 -14.87 0.87 -0.27
C LEU A 167 -13.44 1.21 -0.72
N LEU A 168 -12.52 0.24 -0.69
CA LEU A 168 -11.12 0.45 -1.11
C LEU A 168 -10.92 0.69 -2.62
N ASP A 169 -11.94 0.52 -3.45
CA ASP A 169 -11.88 0.82 -4.90
C ASP A 169 -12.23 2.29 -5.20
N GLU A 170 -12.62 3.08 -4.20
CA GLU A 170 -12.92 4.50 -4.42
C GLU A 170 -11.65 5.27 -4.89
N PRO A 171 -11.79 6.13 -5.91
CA PRO A 171 -10.63 6.73 -6.58
C PRO A 171 -9.98 7.86 -5.77
N LEU A 172 -10.75 8.52 -4.89
CA LEU A 172 -10.34 9.74 -4.21
C LEU A 172 -10.88 9.77 -2.79
N TRP A 173 -10.02 10.19 -1.87
CA TRP A 173 -10.30 10.32 -0.46
C TRP A 173 -9.83 11.68 0.04
N THR A 174 -10.61 12.31 0.92
CA THR A 174 -10.11 13.38 1.77
C THR A 174 -9.33 12.73 2.91
N ALA A 175 -8.07 13.13 3.09
CA ALA A 175 -7.18 12.54 4.07
C ALA A 175 -7.02 13.45 5.30
N TYR A 176 -7.10 12.83 6.47
CA TYR A 176 -6.88 13.46 7.76
C TYR A 176 -5.83 12.68 8.53
N VAL A 177 -4.96 13.39 9.23
CA VAL A 177 -3.98 12.83 10.16
C VAL A 177 -4.22 13.44 11.53
N ASN A 178 -4.51 12.61 12.53
CA ASN A 178 -4.81 13.04 13.90
C ASN A 178 -5.90 14.14 13.94
N GLY A 179 -6.94 13.98 13.11
CA GLY A 179 -8.06 14.92 12.99
C GLY A 179 -7.79 16.17 12.13
N ARG A 180 -6.57 16.38 11.64
CA ARG A 180 -6.22 17.53 10.78
C ARG A 180 -6.30 17.12 9.31
N LYS A 181 -7.01 17.90 8.49
CA LYS A 181 -7.07 17.67 7.04
C LYS A 181 -5.69 17.92 6.42
N ILE A 182 -5.15 16.92 5.74
CA ILE A 182 -3.81 16.96 5.10
C ILE A 182 -3.87 17.05 3.57
N GLY A 183 -5.08 16.99 2.99
CA GLY A 183 -5.31 17.05 1.55
C GLY A 183 -6.07 15.83 1.06
N TYR A 184 -5.67 15.32 -0.10
CA TYR A 184 -6.32 14.17 -0.73
C TYR A 184 -5.40 12.94 -0.80
N ALA A 185 -5.98 11.75 -0.75
CA ALA A 185 -5.33 10.51 -1.12
C ALA A 185 -5.98 9.95 -2.38
N MET A 186 -5.17 9.62 -3.39
CA MET A 186 -5.65 9.14 -4.68
C MET A 186 -5.32 7.67 -4.85
N ARG A 187 -6.30 6.87 -5.23
CA ARG A 187 -6.08 5.48 -5.63
C ARG A 187 -5.49 5.47 -7.02
N ARG A 188 -4.42 4.70 -7.21
CA ARG A 188 -3.77 4.50 -8.51
C ARG A 188 -3.43 3.03 -8.74
N GLU A 189 -3.21 2.67 -9.99
CA GLU A 189 -2.71 1.34 -10.34
C GLU A 189 -1.18 1.25 -10.07
N PRO A 190 -0.64 0.07 -9.76
CA PRO A 190 0.80 -0.13 -9.55
C PRO A 190 1.60 0.19 -10.81
N THR A 191 2.60 1.06 -10.66
CA THR A 191 3.65 1.27 -11.68
C THR A 191 4.72 0.19 -11.58
N GLU A 192 5.58 0.10 -12.58
CA GLU A 192 6.72 -0.82 -12.55
C GLU A 192 7.67 -0.55 -11.38
N GLY A 193 7.82 0.72 -10.98
CA GLY A 193 8.58 1.12 -9.80
C GLY A 193 7.96 0.55 -8.52
N ASP A 194 6.63 0.68 -8.35
CA ASP A 194 5.94 0.12 -7.17
C ASP A 194 6.11 -1.40 -7.10
N LEU A 195 5.97 -2.10 -8.22
CA LEU A 195 6.17 -3.55 -8.27
C LEU A 195 7.61 -3.93 -7.94
N THR A 196 8.59 -3.10 -8.30
CA THR A 196 10.00 -3.28 -7.93
C THR A 196 10.20 -3.12 -6.42
N VAL A 197 9.60 -2.10 -5.79
CA VAL A 197 9.59 -1.95 -4.32
C VAL A 197 8.99 -3.18 -3.66
N MET A 198 7.81 -3.62 -4.13
CA MET A 198 7.12 -4.77 -3.57
C MET A 198 7.94 -6.06 -3.72
N GLN A 199 8.66 -6.22 -4.84
CA GLN A 199 9.55 -7.34 -5.11
C GLN A 199 10.77 -7.33 -4.19
N LEU A 200 11.44 -6.19 -4.02
CA LEU A 200 12.57 -6.03 -3.10
C LEU A 200 12.18 -6.35 -1.66
N LEU A 201 10.98 -5.93 -1.26
CA LEU A 201 10.47 -6.18 0.09
C LEU A 201 9.85 -7.56 0.26
N ARG A 202 9.73 -8.42 -0.76
CA ARG A 202 8.97 -9.69 -0.69
C ARG A 202 9.27 -10.55 0.54
N THR A 203 10.52 -10.60 0.99
CA THR A 203 10.98 -11.39 2.15
C THR A 203 10.87 -10.64 3.48
N VAL A 204 10.64 -9.32 3.46
CA VAL A 204 10.46 -8.47 4.62
C VAL A 204 9.01 -8.56 5.08
N SER A 205 8.79 -9.08 6.29
CA SER A 205 7.45 -9.19 6.87
C SER A 205 7.05 -7.96 7.69
N VAL A 206 7.98 -7.43 8.49
CA VAL A 206 7.86 -6.21 9.28
C VAL A 206 9.25 -5.55 9.32
N GLY A 207 9.31 -4.22 9.24
CA GLY A 207 10.56 -3.45 9.34
C GLY A 207 10.48 -2.09 8.65
N ALA A 208 11.45 -1.23 8.95
CA ALA A 208 11.63 0.05 8.28
C ALA A 208 13.07 0.16 7.77
N GLY A 209 13.27 0.91 6.69
CA GLY A 209 14.60 1.10 6.12
C GLY A 209 14.58 2.00 4.90
N VAL A 210 15.73 2.04 4.22
CA VAL A 210 15.88 2.71 2.92
C VAL A 210 16.18 1.65 1.86
N LEU A 211 15.58 1.79 0.69
CA LEU A 211 15.88 0.95 -0.46
C LEU A 211 16.94 1.63 -1.33
N PRO A 212 17.96 0.89 -1.79
CA PRO A 212 18.99 1.45 -2.65
C PRO A 212 18.39 1.95 -3.96
N THR A 213 18.85 3.13 -4.40
CA THR A 213 18.34 3.80 -5.61
C THR A 213 18.85 3.15 -6.90
N ASP A 214 19.99 2.46 -6.86
CA ASP A 214 20.59 1.73 -7.97
C ASP A 214 19.73 0.54 -8.44
N VAL A 215 19.13 -0.21 -7.52
CA VAL A 215 18.23 -1.33 -7.85
C VAL A 215 16.82 -0.91 -8.29
N MET A 216 16.43 0.34 -8.03
CA MET A 216 15.12 0.87 -8.42
C MET A 216 15.02 1.26 -9.90
N GLY A 217 16.11 1.12 -10.66
CA GLY A 217 16.17 1.32 -12.11
C GLY A 217 16.92 2.61 -12.47
N GLY A 218 18.19 2.44 -12.85
CA GLY A 218 19.02 3.49 -13.44
C GLY A 218 18.63 3.78 -14.89
N ASP A 219 17.69 4.70 -15.08
CA ASP A 219 17.68 5.74 -16.14
C ASP A 219 16.67 6.85 -15.78
N ALA A 220 16.36 6.99 -14.50
CA ALA A 220 15.65 8.15 -14.05
C ALA A 220 16.67 9.29 -14.09
N GLY A 221 16.54 10.16 -15.08
CA GLY A 221 17.42 11.31 -15.31
C GLY A 221 17.63 12.16 -14.05
N ALA A 222 18.47 13.19 -14.17
CA ALA A 222 18.96 14.08 -13.10
C ALA A 222 17.94 14.45 -11.98
N GLU A 223 16.64 14.43 -12.27
CA GLU A 223 15.51 14.59 -11.33
C GLU A 223 15.46 13.58 -10.16
N VAL A 224 15.90 12.32 -10.32
CA VAL A 224 15.87 11.33 -9.20
C VAL A 224 17.12 11.38 -8.34
N GLN A 225 18.23 11.94 -8.84
CA GLN A 225 19.44 12.14 -8.03
C GLN A 225 19.25 13.17 -6.91
N ASP A 226 18.32 14.13 -7.04
CA ASP A 226 17.95 15.07 -5.95
C ASP A 226 16.76 14.57 -5.09
N ALA A 227 16.10 13.46 -5.47
CA ALA A 227 14.99 12.88 -4.72
C ALA A 227 15.44 12.21 -3.40
N GLY A 228 16.71 11.82 -3.32
CA GLY A 228 17.32 11.14 -2.18
C GLY A 228 16.94 9.66 -2.08
N ASP A 229 17.15 9.05 -0.92
CA ASP A 229 16.83 7.64 -0.69
C ASP A 229 15.33 7.38 -0.59
N LEU A 230 14.89 6.22 -1.09
CA LEU A 230 13.52 5.76 -0.94
C LEU A 230 13.34 5.10 0.43
N ALA A 231 12.65 5.77 1.34
CA ALA A 231 12.33 5.23 2.64
C ALA A 231 11.11 4.31 2.56
N TYR A 232 11.07 3.28 3.39
CA TYR A 232 9.91 2.43 3.57
C TYR A 232 9.70 2.05 5.04
N MET A 233 8.44 1.78 5.38
CA MET A 233 8.04 1.05 6.56
C MET A 233 7.02 0.00 6.13
N ARG A 234 7.26 -1.25 6.52
CA ARG A 234 6.34 -2.36 6.33
C ARG A 234 5.92 -2.93 7.67
N ALA A 235 4.64 -3.22 7.81
CA ALA A 235 4.08 -3.87 8.98
C ALA A 235 2.92 -4.79 8.61
N ARG A 236 2.56 -5.66 9.55
CA ARG A 236 1.30 -6.42 9.46
C ARG A 236 0.18 -5.57 10.03
N PHE A 237 -1.00 -5.71 9.46
CA PHE A 237 -2.20 -5.02 9.91
C PHE A 237 -3.32 -6.01 10.12
N ASP A 238 -4.11 -5.78 11.16
CA ASP A 238 -5.44 -6.35 11.29
C ASP A 238 -6.43 -5.47 10.55
N ARG A 239 -6.94 -6.02 9.44
CA ARG A 239 -8.00 -5.42 8.65
C ARG A 239 -9.35 -5.85 9.20
N VAL A 240 -10.10 -4.86 9.70
CA VAL A 240 -11.46 -5.01 10.24
C VAL A 240 -12.44 -4.36 9.26
N VAL A 241 -13.35 -5.17 8.72
CA VAL A 241 -14.44 -4.66 7.88
C VAL A 241 -15.64 -4.39 8.79
N GLY A 242 -15.93 -3.11 9.03
CA GLY A 242 -17.07 -2.71 9.86
C GLY A 242 -18.39 -2.79 9.09
N SER A 243 -18.41 -2.27 7.87
CA SER A 243 -19.58 -2.29 7.01
C SER A 243 -19.17 -2.18 5.54
N ARG A 244 -20.16 -2.03 4.64
CA ARG A 244 -19.89 -1.69 3.22
C ARG A 244 -19.24 -0.31 3.04
N ASP A 245 -19.39 0.55 4.04
CA ASP A 245 -18.99 1.95 4.04
C ASP A 245 -17.85 2.22 5.04
N SER A 246 -17.37 1.20 5.77
CA SER A 246 -16.28 1.36 6.74
C SER A 246 -15.33 0.17 6.81
N GLU A 247 -14.03 0.44 6.71
CA GLU A 247 -12.95 -0.52 6.92
C GLU A 247 -11.83 0.13 7.76
N SER A 248 -11.15 -0.63 8.59
CA SER A 248 -10.08 -0.15 9.46
C SER A 248 -8.88 -1.09 9.43
N PHE A 249 -7.68 -0.53 9.50
CA PHE A 249 -6.42 -1.26 9.54
C PHE A 249 -5.65 -0.85 10.79
N TYR A 250 -5.42 -1.80 11.68
CA TYR A 250 -4.66 -1.59 12.91
C TYR A 250 -3.29 -2.24 12.77
N MET A 251 -2.22 -1.44 12.89
CA MET A 251 -0.86 -1.95 12.80
C MET A 251 -0.56 -2.90 13.96
N LEU A 252 0.12 -4.00 13.66
CA LEU A 252 0.55 -4.99 14.63
C LEU A 252 2.03 -4.82 14.94
N ASN A 253 2.34 -4.63 16.21
CA ASN A 253 3.70 -4.46 16.69
C ASN A 253 4.25 -5.81 17.21
N PRO A 254 5.30 -6.38 16.59
CA PRO A 254 5.88 -7.66 17.01
C PRO A 254 6.54 -7.57 18.39
N ASP A 255 7.01 -6.38 18.79
CA ASP A 255 7.73 -6.14 20.04
C ASP A 255 6.81 -5.76 21.22
N GLY A 256 5.48 -5.85 21.03
CA GLY A 256 4.47 -5.39 21.98
C GLY A 256 4.16 -3.88 21.90
N ASN A 257 3.58 -3.30 22.96
CA ASN A 257 3.07 -1.91 22.99
C ASN A 257 4.16 -0.81 23.00
N ASN A 258 5.37 -1.13 22.54
CA ASN A 258 6.56 -0.26 22.56
C ASN A 258 6.91 0.33 21.17
N GLY A 259 6.18 -0.05 20.12
CA GLY A 259 6.31 0.51 18.77
C GLY A 259 5.28 1.60 18.48
N PRO A 260 5.48 2.41 17.42
CA PRO A 260 4.50 3.42 17.04
C PRO A 260 3.13 2.79 16.77
N GLU A 261 2.04 3.43 17.19
CA GLU A 261 0.69 2.91 16.90
C GLU A 261 0.13 3.59 15.66
N LEU A 262 -0.02 2.84 14.56
CA LEU A 262 -0.65 3.33 13.34
C LEU A 262 -2.02 2.69 13.13
N SER A 263 -3.05 3.53 13.01
CA SER A 263 -4.40 3.12 12.64
C SER A 263 -4.87 3.88 11.39
N ILE A 264 -5.45 3.17 10.42
CA ILE A 264 -5.96 3.74 9.17
C ILE A 264 -7.45 3.40 9.03
N PHE A 265 -8.28 4.42 8.84
CA PHE A 265 -9.72 4.29 8.73
C PHE A 265 -10.18 4.74 7.34
N PHE A 266 -10.98 3.91 6.69
CA PHE A 266 -11.68 4.24 5.46
C PHE A 266 -13.15 4.39 5.78
N ILE A 267 -13.75 5.53 5.43
CA ILE A 267 -15.13 5.85 5.76
C ILE A 267 -15.79 6.49 4.54
N ARG A 268 -16.95 5.97 4.15
CA ARG A 268 -17.85 6.61 3.18
C ARG A 268 -18.95 7.33 3.96
N ILE A 269 -18.99 8.66 3.87
CA ILE A 269 -19.94 9.53 4.58
C ILE A 269 -21.10 9.98 3.69
#